data_AF-A0A1C6ASD2-F1
#
_entry.id   AF-A0A1C6ASD2-F1
#
_cell.length_a   1.000
_cell.length_b   1.000
_cell.length_c   1.000
_cell.angle_alpha   90.00
_cell.angle_beta   90.00
_cell.angle_gamma   90.00
#
_symmetry.space_group_name_H-M   'P 1'
#
loop_
_entity.id
_entity.type
_entity.pdbx_description
1 polymer ?
#
loop_
_entity_poly.entity_id
_entity_poly.type
_entity_poly.pdbx_seq_one_letter_code
_entity_poly.pdbx_strand_id
1 'polypeptide(L)' 'MGYKLGIAQKASEHLDQLLAYLLNPLKSDQAAKHLLSGIEEIYDRLEEDPWQFPACVDYVLRKKEYQKAKIPGMA' A
#
# COMPACT_ATOMS: atom_id res chain seq x y z
N MET A 1 19.79 -5.15 -5.59
CA MET A 1 19.29 -5.03 -6.98
C MET A 1 17.83 -5.36 -6.91
N GLY A 2 16.99 -4.35 -6.65
CA GLY A 2 15.55 -4.54 -6.43
C GLY A 2 14.76 -4.54 -7.74
N TYR A 3 13.56 -5.11 -7.70
CA TYR A 3 12.58 -5.02 -8.78
C TYR A 3 12.09 -3.59 -8.95
N LYS A 4 11.85 -3.15 -10.18
CA LYS A 4 11.29 -1.84 -10.44
C LYS A 4 9.77 -1.86 -10.24
N LEU A 5 9.26 -1.09 -9.29
CA LEU A 5 7.83 -0.96 -9.05
C LEU A 5 7.18 0.00 -10.05
N GLY A 6 6.04 -0.42 -10.60
CA GLY A 6 5.15 0.42 -11.39
C GLY A 6 3.94 0.82 -10.55
N ILE A 7 3.84 2.09 -10.17
CA ILE A 7 2.67 2.59 -9.44
C ILE A 7 1.61 3.07 -10.44
N ALA A 8 0.41 2.51 -10.34
CA ALA A 8 -0.71 2.94 -11.16
C ALA A 8 -1.17 4.34 -10.72
N GLN A 9 -1.50 5.22 -11.67
CA GLN A 9 -1.99 6.57 -11.38
C GLN A 9 -3.17 6.57 -10.40
N LYS A 10 -4.11 5.64 -10.59
CA LYS A 10 -5.27 5.47 -9.69
C LYS A 10 -4.87 5.12 -8.25
N ALA A 11 -3.76 4.42 -8.06
CA ALA A 11 -3.24 4.13 -6.72
C ALA A 11 -2.73 5.40 -6.03
N SER A 12 -2.01 6.26 -6.77
CA SER A 12 -1.57 7.57 -6.27
C SER A 12 -2.76 8.47 -5.91
N GLU A 13 -3.78 8.55 -6.77
CA GLU A 13 -4.99 9.36 -6.50
C GLU A 13 -5.73 8.88 -5.25
N HIS A 14 -5.84 7.57 -5.05
CA HIS A 14 -6.43 7.02 -3.81
C HIS A 14 -5.61 7.38 -2.58
N LEU A 15 -4.27 7.38 -2.68
CA LEU A 15 -3.40 7.76 -1.57
C LEU A 15 -3.59 9.24 -1.22
N ASP A 16 -3.64 10.13 -2.22
CA ASP A 16 -3.86 11.56 -2.01
C ASP A 16 -5.19 11.84 -1.31
N GLN A 17 -6.26 11.14 -1.69
CA GLN A 17 -7.56 11.24 -1.04
C GLN A 17 -7.52 10.79 0.43
N LEU A 18 -6.82 9.70 0.74
CA LEU A 18 -6.66 9.21 2.10
C LEU A 18 -5.86 10.21 2.94
N LEU A 19 -4.77 10.77 2.41
CA LEU A 19 -3.99 11.79 3.09
C LEU A 19 -4.81 13.06 3.33
N ALA A 20 -5.56 13.53 2.34
CA ALA A 20 -6.44 14.68 2.48
C ALA A 20 -7.49 14.46 3.59
N TYR A 21 -8.01 13.23 3.73
CA TYR A 21 -8.92 12.87 4.80
C TYR A 21 -8.23 12.79 6.18
N LEU A 22 -6.99 12.30 6.25
CA LEU A 22 -6.26 12.27 7.52
C LEU A 22 -5.86 13.68 8.00
N LEU A 23 -5.53 14.57 7.08
CA LEU A 23 -5.06 15.92 7.38
C LEU A 23 -6.19 16.94 7.60
N ASN A 24 -7.29 16.87 6.85
CA ASN A 24 -8.34 17.89 6.93
C ASN A 24 -9.38 17.61 8.04
N PRO A 25 -10.22 16.56 7.93
CA PRO A 25 -11.24 16.30 8.95
C PRO A 25 -10.64 15.72 10.24
N LEU A 26 -9.61 14.88 10.15
CA LEU A 26 -9.01 14.24 11.32
C LEU A 26 -7.85 15.05 11.93
N LYS A 27 -7.25 15.98 11.18
CA LYS A 27 -6.11 16.81 11.61
C LYS A 27 -4.99 16.01 12.27
N SER A 28 -4.76 14.79 11.78
CA SER A 28 -3.80 13.85 12.34
C SER A 28 -2.63 13.66 11.39
N ASP A 29 -1.68 14.59 11.47
CA ASP A 29 -0.42 14.52 10.73
C ASP A 29 0.36 13.25 11.07
N GLN A 30 0.26 12.79 12.31
CA GLN A 30 0.89 11.56 12.76
C GLN A 30 0.30 10.33 12.04
N ALA A 31 -1.02 10.25 11.91
CA ALA A 31 -1.66 9.13 11.19
C ALA A 31 -1.30 9.16 9.69
N ALA A 32 -1.23 10.34 9.08
CA ALA A 32 -0.80 10.49 7.68
C ALA A 32 0.64 10.03 7.48
N LYS A 33 1.57 10.41 8.37
CA LYS A 33 2.96 9.95 8.35
C LYS A 33 3.07 8.44 8.53
N HIS A 34 2.35 7.86 9.49
CA HIS A 34 2.35 6.42 9.71
C HIS A 34 1.82 5.64 8.50
N LEU A 35 0.78 6.15 7.81
CA LEU A 35 0.28 5.56 6.58
C LEU A 35 1.38 5.52 5.50
N LEU A 36 2.06 6.64 5.29
CA LEU A 36 3.12 6.75 4.29
C LEU A 36 4.29 5.83 4.60
N SER A 37 4.79 5.84 5.83
CA SER A 37 5.89 4.96 6.24
C SER A 37 5.54 3.47 6.10
N GLY A 38 4.30 3.08 6.39
CA GLY A 38 3.87 1.69 6.19
C GLY A 38 3.75 1.30 4.71
N ILE A 39 3.43 2.25 3.82
CA ILE A 39 3.42 2.02 2.37
C ILE A 39 4.85 1.92 1.83
N GLU A 40 5.76 2.80 2.27
CA GLU A 40 7.18 2.74 1.94
C GLU A 40 7.78 1.38 2.31
N GLU A 41 7.49 0.87 3.52
CA GLU A 41 7.93 -0.46 3.94
C GLU A 41 7.42 -1.58 3.02
N ILE A 42 6.17 -1.48 2.53
CA ILE A 42 5.64 -2.45 1.56
C ILE A 42 6.39 -2.34 0.23
N TYR A 43 6.70 -1.12 -0.23
CA TYR A 43 7.44 -0.93 -1.47
C TYR A 43 8.85 -1.47 -1.37
N ASP A 44 9.59 -1.15 -0.31
CA ASP A 44 10.93 -1.70 -0.07
C ASP A 44 10.92 -3.24 -0.12
N ARG A 45 9.93 -3.83 0.56
CA ARG A 45 9.71 -5.27 0.54
C ARG A 45 9.42 -5.78 -0.88
N LEU A 46 8.50 -5.16 -1.63
CA LEU A 46 8.20 -5.56 -3.01
C LEU A 46 9.40 -5.41 -3.95
N GLU A 47 10.27 -4.43 -3.71
CA GLU A 47 11.52 -4.28 -4.44
C GLU A 47 12.50 -5.42 -4.14
N GLU A 48 12.51 -5.94 -2.92
CA GLU A 48 13.34 -7.10 -2.53
C GLU A 48 12.78 -8.44 -3.03
N ASP A 49 11.50 -8.72 -2.74
CA ASP A 49 10.81 -9.95 -3.14
C ASP A 49 9.33 -9.67 -3.50
N PRO A 50 8.98 -9.70 -4.80
CA PRO A 50 7.62 -9.48 -5.29
C PRO A 50 6.61 -10.57 -4.88
N TRP A 51 7.04 -11.76 -4.45
CA TRP A 51 6.14 -12.89 -4.15
C TRP A 51 5.94 -13.14 -2.66
N GLN A 52 6.48 -12.28 -1.80
CA GLN A 52 6.38 -12.47 -0.35
C GLN A 52 4.96 -12.30 0.21
N PHE A 53 4.05 -11.68 -0.53
CA PHE A 53 2.70 -11.40 -0.05
C PHE A 53 1.72 -12.51 -0.44
N PRO A 54 0.76 -12.83 0.44
CA PRO A 54 -0.22 -13.86 0.14
C PRO A 54 -1.14 -13.43 -1.00
N ALA A 55 -1.54 -14.42 -1.81
CA ALA A 55 -2.57 -14.23 -2.82
C ALA A 55 -3.90 -13.80 -2.18
N CYS A 56 -4.69 -13.05 -2.94
CA CYS A 56 -6.02 -12.64 -2.53
C CYS A 56 -6.91 -13.85 -2.20
N VAL A 57 -7.79 -13.67 -1.20
CA VAL A 57 -8.75 -14.71 -0.78
C VAL A 57 -9.84 -14.88 -1.83
N ASP A 58 -10.24 -13.78 -2.48
CA ASP A 58 -11.24 -13.77 -3.53
C ASP A 58 -10.81 -14.62 -4.73
N TYR A 59 -11.71 -15.48 -5.21
CA TYR A 59 -11.44 -16.43 -6.28
C TYR A 59 -11.05 -15.74 -7.60
N VAL A 60 -11.73 -14.66 -7.97
CA VAL A 60 -11.50 -13.93 -9.21
C VAL A 60 -10.14 -13.22 -9.16
N LEU A 61 -9.83 -12.59 -8.02
CA LEU A 61 -8.55 -11.92 -7.83
C LEU A 61 -7.38 -12.90 -7.75
N ARG A 62 -7.57 -14.05 -7.08
CA ARG A 62 -6.57 -15.12 -7.02
C ARG A 62 -6.27 -15.70 -8.41
N LYS A 63 -7.30 -15.90 -9.24
CA LYS A 63 -7.13 -16.41 -10.61
C LYS A 63 -6.32 -15.44 -11.49
N LYS A 64 -6.34 -14.15 -11.17
CA LYS A 64 -5.54 -13.11 -11.81
C LYS A 64 -4.22 -12.83 -11.07
N GLU A 65 -3.84 -13.70 -10.13
CA GLU A 65 -2.58 -13.63 -9.38
C GLU A 65 -2.40 -12.34 -8.55
N TYR A 66 -3.50 -11.67 -8.19
CA TYR A 66 -3.42 -10.53 -7.28
C TYR A 66 -3.00 -10.98 -5.89
N GLN A 67 -2.06 -10.24 -5.32
CA GLN A 67 -1.61 -10.39 -3.94
C GLN A 67 -2.13 -9.23 -3.08
N LYS A 68 -2.16 -9.45 -1.77
CA LYS A 68 -2.60 -8.44 -0.81
C LYS A 68 -1.56 -8.26 0.29
N ALA A 69 -1.11 -7.02 0.46
CA ALA A 69 -0.33 -6.58 1.61
C ALA A 69 -1.23 -5.88 2.63
N LYS A 70 -0.93 -6.03 3.92
CA LYS A 70 -1.48 -5.18 4.99
C LYS A 70 -0.45 -4.12 5.32
N ILE A 71 -0.89 -2.88 5.46
CA ILE A 71 -0.03 -1.76 5.85
C ILE A 71 0.37 -1.98 7.32
N PRO A 72 1.67 -2.15 7.62
CA PRO A 72 2.13 -2.28 8.99
C PRO A 72 1.85 -1.00 9.78
N GLY A 73 1.53 -1.13 11.07
CA GLY A 73 1.21 0.01 11.94
C GLY A 73 -0.24 0.51 11.88
N MET A 74 -1.11 -0.12 11.08
CA MET A 74 -2.57 0.09 11.13
C MET A 74 -3.26 -1.13 11.73
N ALA A 75 -3.50 -1.09 13.05
CA ALA A 75 -4.20 -2.12 13.81
C ALA A 75 -5.62 -1.69 14.20
#